data_AF-A0A923Y1I2-F1
#
_entry.id   AF-A0A923Y1I2-F1
#
_cell.length_a   1.000
_cell.length_b   1.000
_cell.length_c   1.000
_cell.angle_alpha   90.00
_cell.angle_beta   90.00
_cell.angle_gamma   90.00
#
_symmetry.space_group_name_H-M   'P 1'
#
loop_
_entity.id
_entity.type
_entity.pdbx_description
1 polymer ?
#
loop_
_entity_poly.entity_id
_entity_poly.type
_entity_poly.pdbx_seq_one_letter_code
_entity_poly.pdbx_strand_id
1 'polypeptide(L)' 'MTRKLFGTDGVRGRPNTHPMTAEMALKLGAAAGRFFRRDGSAGHRVVIGKDTRLSGYMLENALTAGLCSTGMNV' A
#
# COMPACT_ATOMS: atom_id res chain seq x y z
N MET A 1 9.91 -11.48 17.94
CA MET A 1 10.29 -10.66 16.77
C MET A 1 9.44 -9.40 16.76
N THR A 2 10.03 -8.24 16.98
CA THR A 2 9.32 -6.95 16.94
C THR A 2 8.87 -6.68 15.50
N ARG A 3 7.56 -6.66 15.24
CA ARG A 3 6.99 -6.28 13.93
C ARG A 3 7.44 -4.84 13.62
N LYS A 4 8.34 -4.69 12.64
CA LYS A 4 8.97 -3.39 12.30
C LYS A 4 8.07 -2.42 11.53
N LEU A 5 7.08 -2.94 10.79
CA LEU A 5 6.25 -2.14 9.88
C LEU A 5 4.75 -2.25 10.16
N PHE A 6 4.23 -3.47 10.34
CA PHE A 6 2.80 -3.68 10.58
C PHE A 6 2.50 -3.90 12.05
N GLY A 7 1.85 -2.97 12.73
CA GLY A 7 1.26 -3.17 14.06
C GLY A 7 -0.07 -3.93 13.99
N THR A 8 -0.92 -3.75 15.00
CA THR A 8 -2.34 -4.17 14.98
C THR A 8 -3.12 -3.38 13.93
N ASP A 9 -2.90 -2.06 13.87
CA ASP A 9 -3.60 -1.14 12.97
C ASP A 9 -2.80 -0.81 11.69
N GLY A 10 -1.93 -1.73 11.25
CA GLY A 10 -1.11 -1.52 10.05
C GLY A 10 0.14 -0.66 10.26
N VAL A 11 0.57 0.02 9.20
CA VAL A 11 1.76 0.90 9.20
C VAL A 11 1.37 2.28 9.70
N ARG A 12 2.04 2.77 10.75
CA ARG A 12 1.75 4.08 11.37
C ARG A 12 3.01 4.91 11.51
N GLY A 13 2.84 6.23 11.50
CA GLY A 13 3.93 7.19 11.63
C GLY A 13 3.51 8.59 11.19
N ARG A 14 4.43 9.54 11.32
CA ARG A 14 4.25 10.90 10.81
C ARG A 14 4.39 10.89 9.27
N PRO A 15 3.46 11.50 8.51
CA PRO A 15 3.61 11.62 7.06
C PRO A 15 4.96 12.23 6.68
N ASN A 16 5.55 11.75 5.58
CA ASN A 16 6.87 12.13 5.09
C ASN A 16 8.04 11.75 6.01
N THR A 17 7.82 10.87 6.99
CA THR A 17 8.86 10.31 7.84
C THR A 17 8.73 8.80 7.84
N HIS A 18 9.84 8.06 7.80
CA HIS A 18 9.78 6.60 7.85
C HIS A 18 9.00 6.14 9.10
N PRO A 19 8.04 5.19 8.97
CA PRO A 19 7.70 4.42 7.77
C PRO A 19 6.57 5.00 6.87
N MET A 20 6.03 6.18 7.16
CA MET A 20 4.93 6.81 6.41
C MET A 20 5.42 7.73 5.28
N THR A 21 6.14 7.18 4.32
CA THR A 21 6.60 7.89 3.10
C THR A 21 5.89 7.38 1.84
N ALA A 22 5.83 8.21 0.79
CA ALA A 22 5.28 7.80 -0.50
C ALA A 22 6.03 6.60 -1.11
N GLU A 23 7.36 6.59 -1.02
CA GLU A 23 8.18 5.47 -1.48
C GLU A 23 7.85 4.17 -0.72
N MET A 24 7.61 4.26 0.59
CA MET A 24 7.21 3.10 1.38
C MET A 24 5.83 2.59 0.95
N ALA A 25 4.86 3.49 0.72
CA ALA A 25 3.53 3.13 0.22
C ALA A 25 3.57 2.47 -1.16
N LEU A 26 4.42 2.99 -2.07
CA LEU A 26 4.67 2.39 -3.39
C LEU A 26 5.21 0.96 -3.26
N LYS A 27 6.26 0.78 -2.45
CA LYS A 27 6.86 -0.54 -2.19
C LYS A 27 5.87 -1.49 -1.53
N LEU A 28 5.04 -0.98 -0.63
CA LEU A 28 3.98 -1.74 0.03
C LEU A 28 2.94 -2.24 -0.97
N GLY A 29 2.43 -1.36 -1.85
CA GLY A 29 1.46 -1.71 -2.89
C GLY A 29 2.02 -2.78 -3.84
N ALA A 30 3.26 -2.62 -4.28
CA ALA A 30 3.92 -3.62 -5.14
C ALA A 30 4.16 -4.95 -4.42
N ALA A 31 4.50 -4.92 -3.12
CA ALA A 31 4.65 -6.14 -2.33
C ALA A 31 3.30 -6.86 -2.15
N ALA A 32 2.22 -6.14 -1.84
CA ALA A 32 0.88 -6.68 -1.70
C ALA A 32 0.39 -7.28 -3.02
N GLY A 33 0.51 -6.55 -4.13
CA GLY A 33 0.11 -7.04 -5.44
C GLY A 33 0.87 -8.31 -5.88
N ARG A 34 2.19 -8.38 -5.65
CA ARG A 34 2.97 -9.62 -5.89
C ARG A 34 2.58 -10.77 -4.96
N PHE A 35 2.12 -10.47 -3.75
CA PHE A 35 1.71 -11.50 -2.80
C PHE A 35 0.36 -12.11 -3.19
N PHE A 36 -0.64 -11.27 -3.52
CA PHE A 36 -1.99 -11.73 -3.81
C PHE A 36 -2.17 -12.34 -5.20
N ARG A 37 -1.30 -12.03 -6.17
CA ARG A 37 -1.38 -12.64 -7.52
C ARG A 37 -0.68 -14.01 -7.66
N ARG A 38 -0.40 -14.71 -6.56
CA ARG A 38 0.33 -15.98 -6.61
C ARG A 38 -0.53 -17.18 -6.99
N ASP A 39 -1.84 -17.05 -6.92
CA ASP A 39 -2.80 -18.13 -7.17
C ASP A 39 -3.12 -18.33 -8.66
N GLY A 40 -2.63 -17.44 -9.55
CA GLY A 40 -2.88 -17.50 -10.99
C GLY A 40 -4.30 -17.13 -11.41
N SER A 41 -5.12 -16.63 -10.47
CA SER A 41 -6.50 -16.24 -10.76
C SER A 41 -6.57 -14.95 -11.56
N ALA A 42 -7.61 -14.81 -12.38
CA ALA A 42 -7.90 -13.56 -13.06
C ALA A 42 -8.74 -12.63 -12.16
N GLY A 43 -8.64 -11.32 -12.39
CA GLY A 43 -9.58 -10.35 -11.80
C GLY A 43 -9.26 -9.89 -10.37
N HIS A 44 -7.99 -9.89 -9.97
CA HIS A 44 -7.58 -9.29 -8.71
C HIS A 44 -7.94 -7.80 -8.67
N ARG A 45 -8.85 -7.45 -7.77
CA ARG A 45 -9.35 -6.09 -7.53
C ARG A 45 -9.00 -5.64 -6.12
N VAL A 46 -8.61 -4.38 -5.97
CA VAL A 46 -8.36 -3.74 -4.67
C VAL A 46 -9.21 -2.49 -4.58
N VAL A 47 -9.72 -2.22 -3.38
CA VAL A 47 -10.41 -0.97 -3.06
C VAL A 47 -9.53 -0.19 -2.09
N ILE A 48 -9.27 1.08 -2.40
CA ILE A 48 -8.52 1.98 -1.52
C ILE A 48 -9.49 2.94 -0.84
N GLY A 49 -9.58 2.83 0.48
CA GLY A 49 -10.27 3.80 1.32
C GLY A 49 -9.27 4.74 1.98
N LYS A 50 -9.61 6.03 2.07
CA LYS A 50 -8.83 7.04 2.80
C LYS A 50 -9.73 7.87 3.72
N ASP A 51 -9.12 8.44 4.76
CA ASP A 51 -9.75 9.48 5.58
C ASP A 51 -9.58 10.88 4.94
N THR A 52 -9.92 11.92 5.68
CA THR A 52 -9.87 13.31 5.22
C THR A 52 -8.48 13.95 5.33
N ARG A 53 -7.43 13.22 5.75
CA ARG A 53 -6.09 13.80 5.93
C ARG A 53 -5.46 14.15 4.58
N LEU A 54 -4.77 15.28 4.54
CA LEU A 54 -4.03 15.75 3.35
C LEU A 54 -2.98 14.74 2.87
N SER A 55 -2.32 14.03 3.79
CA SER A 55 -1.36 12.97 3.44
C SER A 55 -2.00 11.80 2.70
N GLY A 56 -3.32 11.63 2.81
CA GLY A 56 -4.09 10.58 2.15
C GLY A 56 -3.92 10.61 0.63
N TYR A 57 -3.99 11.79 0.00
CA TYR A 57 -3.84 11.92 -1.46
C TYR A 57 -2.50 11.40 -1.97
N MET A 58 -1.41 11.72 -1.26
CA MET A 58 -0.07 11.26 -1.62
C MET A 58 0.06 9.74 -1.44
N LEU A 59 -0.43 9.22 -0.31
CA LEU A 59 -0.31 7.79 0.01
C LEU A 59 -1.21 6.92 -0.86
N GLU A 60 -2.42 7.38 -1.17
CA GLU A 60 -3.36 6.75 -2.10
C GLU A 60 -2.73 6.60 -3.48
N ASN A 61 -2.21 7.70 -4.05
CA ASN A 61 -1.59 7.68 -5.38
C ASN A 61 -0.36 6.76 -5.41
N ALA A 62 0.49 6.81 -4.38
CA ALA A 62 1.67 5.95 -4.30
C ALA A 62 1.29 4.46 -4.15
N LEU A 63 0.30 4.15 -3.32
CA LEU A 63 -0.20 2.79 -3.14
C LEU A 63 -0.83 2.24 -4.42
N THR A 64 -1.65 3.07 -5.09
CA THR A 64 -2.26 2.78 -6.40
C THR A 64 -1.19 2.45 -7.43
N ALA A 65 -0.18 3.30 -7.59
CA ALA A 65 0.92 3.06 -8.52
C ALA A 65 1.64 1.73 -8.23
N GLY A 66 1.86 1.42 -6.95
CA GLY A 66 2.49 0.18 -6.51
C GLY A 66 1.66 -1.05 -6.89
N LEU A 67 0.36 -1.02 -6.63
CA LEU A 67 -0.58 -2.08 -7.00
C LEU A 67 -0.66 -2.25 -8.52
N CYS A 68 -0.91 -1.17 -9.27
CA CYS A 68 -1.02 -1.18 -10.73
C CYS A 68 0.27 -1.67 -11.41
N SER A 69 1.45 -1.36 -10.86
CA SER A 69 2.74 -1.87 -11.38
C SER A 69 2.83 -3.40 -11.40
N THR A 70 1.97 -4.06 -10.62
CA THR A 70 1.89 -5.51 -10.56
C THR A 70 0.68 -6.06 -11.33
N GLY A 71 -0.07 -5.24 -12.06
CA GLY A 71 -1.26 -5.71 -12.80
C GLY A 71 -2.48 -5.94 -11.91
N MET A 72 -2.51 -5.34 -10.72
CA MET A 72 -3.75 -5.23 -9.94
C MET A 72 -4.71 -4.24 -10.59
N ASN A 73 -6.02 -4.51 -10.50
CA ASN A 73 -7.06 -3.54 -10.82
C ASN A 73 -7.42 -2.77 -9.54
N VAL A 74 -7.32 -1.45 -9.56
CA VAL A 74 -7.51 -0.55 -8.41
C VAL A 74 -8.70 0.36 -8.66
#